data_AF-A0A7V2PK90-F1
#
_entry.id   AF-A0A7V2PK90-F1
#
_cell.length_a   1.000
_cell.length_b   1.000
_cell.length_c   1.000
_cell.angle_alpha   90.00
_cell.angle_beta   90.00
_cell.angle_gamma   90.00
#
_symmetry.space_group_name_H-M   'P 1'
#
loop_
_entity.id
_entity.type
_entity.pdbx_description
1 polymer ?
#
loop_
_entity_poly.entity_id
_entity_poly.type
_entity_poly.pdbx_seq_one_letter_code
_entity_poly.pdbx_strand_id
1 'polypeptide(L)'
;MLILSTPFIMRIAILSDIHANLIALQVVLAEIDRLAPDTIWCLGDIVGYGPEPQACADLIRERAAVCLAGNHDLAVIGKTPLADFNDIAAYAARWQREHLRPETVDWLGALPSRREVNEITLVHGSPRDPIWEYVSD
;
A
#
# COMPACT_ATOMS: atom_id res chain seq x y z
N MET A 1 14.83 -38.56 -21.92
CA MET A 1 14.51 -37.13 -21.72
C MET A 1 13.99 -36.99 -20.30
N LEU A 2 14.84 -36.51 -19.39
CA LEU A 2 14.46 -36.28 -17.99
C LEU A 2 13.95 -34.85 -17.89
N ILE A 3 12.66 -34.68 -17.58
CA ILE A 3 12.11 -33.38 -17.20
C ILE A 3 12.35 -33.25 -15.71
N LEU A 4 13.39 -32.50 -15.32
CA LEU A 4 13.57 -32.06 -13.95
C LEU A 4 12.81 -30.74 -13.79
N SER A 5 11.56 -30.78 -13.34
CA SER A 5 10.88 -29.59 -12.86
C SER A 5 11.26 -29.37 -11.40
N THR A 6 12.20 -28.48 -11.13
CA THR A 6 12.23 -27.86 -9.80
C THR A 6 10.90 -27.15 -9.60
N PRO A 7 10.19 -27.32 -8.47
CA PRO A 7 9.00 -26.54 -8.21
C PRO A 7 9.38 -25.07 -8.28
N PHE A 8 8.64 -24.29 -9.08
CA PHE A 8 8.87 -22.86 -9.21
C PHE A 8 8.48 -22.21 -7.88
N ILE A 9 9.45 -21.94 -7.01
CA ILE A 9 9.25 -21.20 -5.77
C ILE A 9 9.06 -19.73 -6.15
N MET A 10 7.83 -19.24 -6.04
CA MET A 10 7.51 -17.83 -6.22
C MET A 10 7.94 -17.03 -4.99
N ARG A 11 8.76 -15.99 -5.19
CA ARG A 11 9.16 -15.04 -4.15
C ARG A 11 8.38 -13.74 -4.30
N ILE A 12 7.75 -13.31 -3.22
CA ILE A 12 6.91 -12.12 -3.18
C ILE A 12 7.55 -11.13 -2.20
N ALA A 13 7.76 -9.88 -2.62
CA ALA A 13 8.04 -8.79 -1.70
C ALA A 13 6.73 -8.14 -1.25
N ILE A 14 6.53 -7.99 0.06
CA ILE A 14 5.32 -7.38 0.63
C ILE A 14 5.72 -6.08 1.33
N LEU A 15 4.98 -5.01 1.02
CA LEU A 15 5.14 -3.66 1.55
C LEU A 15 3.83 -3.21 2.20
N SER A 16 3.91 -2.37 3.23
CA SER A 16 2.77 -1.72 3.88
C SER A 16 3.25 -0.46 4.60
N ASP A 17 2.34 0.45 4.95
CA ASP A 17 2.58 1.57 5.86
C ASP A 17 3.74 2.48 5.41
N ILE A 18 3.76 2.77 4.12
CA ILE A 18 4.76 3.65 3.48
C ILE A 18 4.62 5.08 3.98
N HIS A 19 3.37 5.52 4.19
CA HIS A 19 3.03 6.81 4.77
C HIS A 19 3.78 7.99 4.16
N ALA A 20 3.77 8.07 2.83
CA ALA A 20 4.41 9.14 2.06
C ALA A 20 5.89 9.38 2.40
N ASN A 21 6.58 8.36 2.95
CA ASN A 21 8.01 8.40 3.27
C ASN A 21 8.82 7.93 2.06
N LEU A 22 9.04 8.85 1.12
CA LEU A 22 9.72 8.56 -0.15
C LEU A 22 11.13 8.00 0.04
N ILE A 23 11.89 8.52 1.02
CA ILE A 23 13.26 8.09 1.27
C ILE A 23 13.29 6.63 1.74
N ALA A 24 12.42 6.26 2.70
CA ALA A 24 12.30 4.88 3.15
C ALA A 24 11.86 3.96 2.01
N LEU A 25 10.86 4.38 1.23
CA LEU A 25 10.36 3.62 0.08
C LEU A 25 11.47 3.36 -0.95
N GLN A 26 12.25 4.38 -1.31
CA GLN A 26 13.34 4.25 -2.28
C GLN A 26 14.42 3.27 -1.80
N VAL A 27 14.79 3.31 -0.51
CA VAL A 27 15.76 2.38 0.07
C VAL A 27 15.23 0.94 0.00
N VAL A 28 13.97 0.72 0.36
CA VAL A 28 13.36 -0.61 0.32
C VAL A 28 13.22 -1.12 -1.12
N LEU A 29 12.80 -0.27 -2.07
CA LEU A 29 12.67 -0.64 -3.48
C LEU A 29 14.04 -1.00 -4.10
N ALA A 30 15.11 -0.30 -3.74
CA ALA A 30 16.46 -0.64 -4.19
C ALA A 30 16.91 -2.02 -3.68
N GLU A 31 16.55 -2.37 -2.44
CA GLU A 31 16.83 -3.70 -1.90
C GLU A 31 15.96 -4.79 -2.56
N ILE A 32 14.69 -4.48 -2.85
CA ILE A 32 13.81 -5.36 -3.63
C ILE A 32 14.41 -5.63 -5.02
N ASP A 33 14.91 -4.60 -5.70
CA ASP A 33 15.59 -4.75 -6.99
C ASP A 33 16.81 -5.67 -6.89
N ARG A 34 17.60 -5.54 -5.82
CA ARG A 34 18.77 -6.39 -5.56
C ARG A 34 18.38 -7.86 -5.33
N LEU A 35 17.27 -8.11 -4.63
CA LEU A 35 16.78 -9.45 -4.31
C LEU A 35 16.01 -10.10 -5.48
N ALA A 36 15.51 -9.27 -6.41
CA ALA A 36 14.77 -9.63 -7.61
C ALA A 36 13.63 -10.66 -7.36
N PRO A 37 12.64 -10.35 -6.49
CA PRO A 37 11.47 -11.20 -6.33
C PRO A 37 10.64 -11.24 -7.63
N ASP A 38 9.76 -12.23 -7.73
CA ASP A 38 8.90 -12.39 -8.92
C ASP A 38 7.77 -11.35 -8.96
N THR A 39 7.38 -10.81 -7.80
CA THR A 39 6.32 -9.81 -7.70
C THR A 39 6.40 -8.99 -6.42
N ILE A 40 5.77 -7.81 -6.44
CA ILE A 40 5.68 -6.87 -5.32
C ILE A 40 4.21 -6.63 -4.99
N TRP A 41 3.84 -6.79 -3.73
CA TRP A 41 2.50 -6.50 -3.20
C TRP A 41 2.58 -5.35 -2.18
N CYS A 42 1.62 -4.44 -2.24
CA CYS A 42 1.47 -3.34 -1.28
C CYS A 42 0.12 -3.45 -0.56
N LEU A 43 0.14 -3.45 0.77
CA LEU A 43 -1.04 -3.66 1.62
C LEU A 43 -1.70 -2.36 2.09
N GLY A 44 -1.37 -1.23 1.45
CA GLY A 44 -2.01 0.06 1.73
C GLY A 44 -1.17 0.98 2.62
N ASP A 45 -1.80 2.10 2.98
CA ASP A 45 -1.19 3.23 3.67
C ASP A 45 0.05 3.74 2.94
N ILE A 46 -0.16 3.99 1.65
CA ILE A 46 0.82 4.55 0.72
C ILE A 46 1.02 6.03 1.05
N VAL A 47 -0.07 6.70 1.40
CA VAL A 47 -0.12 8.10 1.82
C VAL A 47 -0.47 8.21 3.31
N GLY A 48 -0.64 9.43 3.81
CA GLY A 48 -0.72 9.76 5.24
C GLY A 48 0.65 10.12 5.83
N TYR A 49 0.66 10.92 6.90
CA TYR A 49 1.83 11.43 7.64
C TYR A 49 2.92 12.15 6.83
N GLY A 50 3.69 11.43 5.99
CA GLY A 50 4.88 11.93 5.32
C GLY A 50 4.63 13.00 4.25
N PRO A 51 5.69 13.66 3.77
CA PRO A 51 5.55 14.84 2.91
C PRO A 51 5.42 14.55 1.42
N GLU A 52 5.68 13.32 0.96
CA GLU A 52 5.82 13.00 -0.47
C GLU A 52 4.75 12.00 -0.98
N PRO A 53 3.44 12.32 -0.83
CA PRO A 53 2.36 11.37 -1.14
C PRO A 53 2.30 11.03 -2.62
N GLN A 54 2.52 12.02 -3.48
CA GLN A 54 2.40 11.87 -4.93
C GLN A 54 3.50 10.96 -5.49
N ALA A 55 4.75 11.17 -5.07
CA ALA A 55 5.88 10.37 -5.51
C ALA A 55 5.77 8.92 -5.02
N CYS A 56 5.31 8.71 -3.78
CA CYS A 56 5.08 7.36 -3.24
C CYS A 56 3.96 6.63 -4.00
N ALA A 57 2.85 7.32 -4.26
CA ALA A 57 1.74 6.77 -5.03
C ALA A 57 2.16 6.39 -6.46
N ASP A 58 2.93 7.24 -7.14
CA ASP A 58 3.43 6.97 -8.49
C ASP A 58 4.34 5.73 -8.52
N LEU A 59 5.29 5.64 -7.58
CA LEU A 59 6.18 4.48 -7.46
C LEU A 59 5.41 3.19 -7.16
N ILE A 60 4.48 3.19 -6.20
CA ILE A 60 3.73 1.97 -5.87
C ILE A 60 2.81 1.56 -7.02
N ARG A 61 2.14 2.51 -7.67
CA ARG A 61 1.29 2.24 -8.82
C ARG A 61 2.07 1.60 -9.98
N GLU A 62 3.30 2.02 -10.21
CA GLU A 62 4.16 1.46 -11.25
C GLU A 62 4.69 0.07 -10.87
N ARG A 63 5.08 -0.11 -9.60
CA ARG A 63 5.94 -1.23 -9.18
C ARG A 63 5.17 -2.40 -8.57
N ALA A 64 4.04 -2.16 -7.92
CA ALA A 64 3.28 -3.20 -7.22
C ALA A 64 2.23 -3.85 -8.15
N ALA A 65 2.29 -5.18 -8.28
CA ALA A 65 1.32 -5.95 -9.05
C ALA A 65 -0.01 -6.13 -8.31
N VAL A 66 0.04 -6.10 -6.97
CA VAL A 66 -1.12 -6.10 -6.09
C VAL A 66 -0.99 -4.90 -5.16
N CYS A 67 -2.07 -4.14 -5.04
CA CYS A 67 -2.13 -2.98 -4.16
C CYS A 67 -3.51 -2.91 -3.52
N LEU A 68 -3.56 -2.67 -2.21
CA LEU A 68 -4.78 -2.47 -1.42
C LEU A 68 -4.85 -1.03 -0.92
N ALA A 69 -6.04 -0.59 -0.57
CA ALA A 69 -6.22 0.65 0.18
C ALA A 69 -6.01 0.39 1.67
N GLY A 70 -5.26 1.28 2.34
CA GLY A 70 -5.27 1.41 3.79
C GLY A 70 -6.22 2.51 4.26
N ASN A 71 -6.37 2.67 5.58
CA ASN A 71 -7.27 3.67 6.14
C ASN A 71 -6.78 5.09 5.86
N HIS A 72 -5.48 5.36 5.84
CA HIS A 72 -4.94 6.68 5.51
C HIS A 72 -5.13 7.03 4.04
N ASP A 73 -5.05 6.05 3.14
CA ASP A 73 -5.34 6.27 1.71
C ASP A 73 -6.79 6.74 1.52
N LEU A 74 -7.73 6.08 2.19
CA LEU A 74 -9.16 6.41 2.16
C LEU A 74 -9.48 7.75 2.81
N ALA A 75 -8.78 8.09 3.91
CA ALA A 75 -8.92 9.36 4.61
C ALA A 75 -8.49 10.54 3.74
N VAL A 76 -7.33 10.43 3.08
CA VAL A 76 -6.81 11.48 2.19
C VAL A 76 -7.80 11.80 1.07
N ILE A 77 -8.42 10.78 0.46
CA ILE A 77 -9.39 10.98 -0.63
C ILE A 77 -10.82 11.29 -0.15
N GLY A 78 -11.03 11.41 1.17
CA GLY A 78 -12.32 11.78 1.76
C GLY A 78 -13.38 10.66 1.77
N LYS A 79 -12.96 9.40 1.65
CA LYS A 79 -13.87 8.23 1.80
C LYS A 79 -14.11 7.85 3.26
N THR A 80 -13.33 8.41 4.17
CA THR A 80 -13.41 8.17 5.60
C THR A 80 -13.41 9.51 6.36
N PRO A 81 -14.16 9.64 7.47
CA PRO A 81 -14.11 10.81 8.34
C PRO A 81 -12.71 11.03 8.93
N LEU A 82 -12.16 12.24 8.77
CA LEU A 82 -10.90 12.61 9.43
C LEU A 82 -11.01 12.66 10.96
N ALA A 83 -12.23 12.69 11.51
CA ALA A 83 -12.48 12.63 12.95
C ALA A 83 -12.10 11.28 13.58
N ASP A 84 -11.94 10.23 12.76
CA ASP A 84 -11.51 8.91 13.22
C ASP A 84 -9.97 8.83 13.40
N PHE A 85 -9.25 9.91 13.06
CA PHE A 85 -7.80 10.01 13.14
C PHE A 85 -7.36 11.05 14.17
N ASN A 86 -6.13 10.89 14.68
CA ASN A 86 -5.51 11.92 15.50
C ASN A 86 -5.28 13.23 14.71
N ASP A 87 -5.10 14.35 15.41
CA ASP A 87 -4.99 15.68 14.80
C ASP A 87 -3.86 15.79 13.77
N ILE A 88 -2.74 15.10 14.00
CA ILE A 88 -1.57 15.11 13.10
C ILE A 88 -1.91 14.39 11.80
N ALA A 89 -2.51 13.19 11.90
CA ALA A 89 -2.95 12.41 10.76
C ALA A 89 -4.03 13.14 9.96
N ALA A 90 -5.02 13.73 10.63
CA ALA A 90 -6.09 14.50 9.99
C ALA A 90 -5.54 15.76 9.28
N TYR A 91 -4.59 16.46 9.90
CA TYR A 91 -3.91 17.60 9.28
C TYR A 91 -3.13 17.17 8.03
N ALA A 92 -2.31 16.12 8.15
CA ALA A 92 -1.55 15.59 7.03
C ALA A 92 -2.48 15.17 5.88
N ALA A 93 -3.60 14.49 6.19
CA ALA A 93 -4.55 14.05 5.17
C ALA A 93 -5.15 15.21 4.37
N ARG A 94 -5.53 16.31 5.05
CA ARG A 94 -6.02 17.53 4.39
C ARG A 94 -4.96 18.13 3.47
N TRP A 95 -3.74 18.30 3.98
CA TRP A 95 -2.65 18.86 3.18
C TRP A 95 -2.33 17.99 1.97
N GLN A 96 -2.21 16.66 2.15
CA GLN A 96 -1.89 15.75 1.06
C GLN A 96 -2.99 15.72 0.00
N ARG A 97 -4.27 15.85 0.36
CA ARG A 97 -5.38 15.93 -0.60
C ARG A 97 -5.20 17.07 -1.62
N GLU A 98 -4.63 18.19 -1.20
CA GLU A 98 -4.32 19.35 -2.05
C GLU A 98 -3.08 19.13 -2.93
N HIS A 99 -2.22 18.17 -2.58
CA HIS A 99 -0.95 17.88 -3.25
C HIS A 99 -0.99 16.59 -4.10
N LEU A 100 -2.13 15.91 -4.15
CA LEU A 100 -2.38 14.77 -5.03
C LEU A 100 -3.07 15.19 -6.32
N ARG A 101 -2.61 14.61 -7.43
CA ARG A 101 -3.27 14.76 -8.74
C ARG A 101 -4.62 14.02 -8.76
N PRO A 102 -5.61 14.51 -9.53
CA PRO A 102 -6.92 13.85 -9.64
C PRO A 102 -6.83 12.36 -10.00
N GLU A 103 -5.94 11.99 -10.92
CA GLU A 103 -5.80 10.60 -11.38
C GLU A 103 -5.20 9.68 -10.31
N THR A 104 -4.45 10.25 -9.37
CA THR A 104 -3.94 9.53 -8.20
C THR A 104 -5.03 9.33 -7.17
N VAL A 105 -5.89 10.33 -6.96
CA VAL A 105 -7.06 10.23 -6.08
C VAL A 105 -8.04 9.19 -6.61
N ASP A 106 -8.32 9.19 -7.91
CA ASP A 106 -9.18 8.21 -8.55
C ASP A 106 -8.60 6.80 -8.44
N TRP A 107 -7.28 6.66 -8.63
CA TRP A 107 -6.58 5.38 -8.47
C TRP A 107 -6.65 4.86 -7.04
N LEU A 108 -6.31 5.68 -6.03
CA LEU A 108 -6.47 5.31 -4.61
C LEU A 108 -7.91 4.93 -4.30
N GLY A 109 -8.88 5.66 -4.88
CA GLY A 109 -10.29 5.36 -4.75
C GLY A 109 -10.75 4.05 -5.39
N ALA A 110 -9.98 3.49 -6.31
CA ALA A 110 -10.28 2.22 -6.98
C ALA A 110 -9.57 1.01 -6.32
N LEU A 111 -8.64 1.24 -5.39
CA LEU A 111 -7.94 0.16 -4.69
C LEU A 111 -8.93 -0.64 -3.81
N PRO A 112 -8.89 -1.99 -3.87
CA PRO A 112 -9.75 -2.81 -3.03
C PRO A 112 -9.24 -2.84 -1.58
N SER A 113 -10.14 -3.04 -0.62
CA SER A 113 -9.79 -3.24 0.79
C SER A 113 -9.33 -4.68 1.11
N ARG A 114 -9.65 -5.64 0.23
CA ARG A 114 -9.29 -7.05 0.36
C ARG A 114 -8.97 -7.65 -1.00
N ARG A 115 -7.99 -8.55 -1.04
CA ARG A 115 -7.72 -9.37 -2.22
C ARG A 115 -7.34 -10.78 -1.83
N GLU A 116 -7.73 -11.75 -2.67
CA GLU A 116 -7.30 -13.13 -2.56
C GLU A 116 -6.38 -13.45 -3.74
N VAL A 117 -5.22 -14.03 -3.45
CA VAL A 117 -4.26 -14.47 -4.46
C VAL A 117 -3.85 -15.89 -4.11
N ASN A 118 -4.30 -16.85 -4.92
CA ASN A 118 -4.23 -18.28 -4.59
C ASN A 118 -4.88 -18.56 -3.22
N GLU A 119 -4.14 -19.14 -2.28
CA GLU A 119 -4.62 -19.46 -0.92
C GLU A 119 -4.30 -18.33 0.10
N ILE A 120 -3.85 -17.17 -0.36
CA ILE A 120 -3.44 -16.04 0.50
C ILE A 120 -4.53 -14.96 0.48
N THR A 121 -5.04 -14.60 1.66
CA THR A 121 -5.90 -13.41 1.85
C THR A 121 -5.03 -12.22 2.25
N LEU A 122 -5.21 -11.11 1.55
CA LEU A 122 -4.54 -9.84 1.77
C LEU A 122 -5.56 -8.80 2.21
N VAL A 123 -5.22 -8.08 3.28
CA VAL A 123 -5.98 -7.00 3.90
C VAL A 123 -4.99 -6.02 4.52
N HIS A 124 -5.39 -4.76 4.72
CA HIS A 124 -4.56 -3.77 5.42
C HIS A 124 -4.64 -3.99 6.94
N GLY A 125 -5.86 -4.03 7.49
CA GLY A 125 -6.13 -4.30 8.91
C GLY A 125 -6.22 -5.80 9.18
N SER A 126 -7.44 -6.34 9.28
CA SER A 126 -7.67 -7.75 9.59
C SER A 126 -8.66 -8.43 8.63
N PRO A 127 -8.73 -9.77 8.59
CA PRO A 127 -9.77 -10.46 7.81
C PRO A 127 -11.21 -10.16 8.26
N ARG A 128 -11.42 -9.69 9.50
CA ARG A 128 -12.73 -9.31 10.04
C ARG A 128 -13.10 -7.88 9.66
N ASP A 129 -12.14 -6.98 9.77
CA ASP A 129 -12.24 -5.58 9.33
C ASP A 129 -11.00 -5.23 8.50
N PRO A 130 -11.10 -5.31 7.15
CA PRO A 130 -9.95 -5.18 6.25
C PRO A 130 -9.23 -3.84 6.29
N ILE A 131 -9.81 -2.80 6.89
CA ILE A 131 -9.25 -1.44 6.89
C ILE A 131 -8.84 -1.00 8.30
N TRP A 132 -9.58 -1.36 9.35
CA TRP A 132 -9.45 -0.66 10.64
C TRP A 132 -8.91 -1.48 11.79
N GLU A 133 -9.14 -2.79 11.79
CA GLU A 133 -8.86 -3.57 12.98
C GLU A 133 -7.36 -3.81 13.14
N TYR A 134 -6.83 -3.29 14.25
CA TYR A 134 -5.52 -3.69 14.77
C TYR A 134 -5.64 -5.06 15.42
N VAL A 135 -4.76 -5.99 15.02
CA VAL A 135 -4.65 -7.30 15.65
C VAL A 135 -3.63 -7.21 16.79
N SER A 136 -4.10 -7.43 18.02
CA SER A 136 -3.27 -7.55 19.21
C SER A 136 -3.35 -8.97 19.77
N ASP A 137 -2.27 -9.44 20.39
CA ASP A 137 -2.19 -10.74 21.08
C ASP A 137 -3.06 -10.82 22.35
#